data_AF-A0A9P9J601-F1
#
_entry.id   AF-A0A9P9J601-F1
#
_cell.length_a   1.000
_cell.length_b   1.000
_cell.length_c   1.000
_cell.angle_alpha   90.00
_cell.angle_beta   90.00
_cell.angle_gamma   90.00
#
_symmetry.space_group_name_H-M   'P 1'
#
loop_
_entity.id
_entity.type
_entity.pdbx_description
1 polymer ?
#
loop_
_entity_poly.entity_id
_entity_poly.type
_entity_poly.pdbx_seq_one_letter_code
_entity_poly.pdbx_strand_id
1 'polypeptide(L)'
;MTETKVWVDTPFKLISSSKSGAELGKEPKGAQKLGCEMTIVHNNILCGLNAGSPKDKLEFANFAYAWAMVLKEHHCVEEERVFPLINSLAVPGLMDGDVAEHQEFHDGFEVYLEYTDKLRGGNEELDGDKLTSIIDSFGPVLREHLEHEIDTPLALEKYSDKTDEFPMTIILHDKTFDGGMWQHFPPILWRKDWWRFSGCDFTSQPQKLPFA
;
A
#
# COMPACT_ATOMS: atom_id res chain seq x y z
N MET A 1 22.72 -2.58 -27.17
CA MET A 1 22.49 -3.36 -25.93
C MET A 1 21.09 -2.98 -25.46
N THR A 2 20.21 -3.95 -25.22
CA THR A 2 18.88 -3.67 -24.66
C THR A 2 19.04 -3.14 -23.24
N GLU A 3 18.62 -1.90 -22.99
CA GLU A 3 18.50 -1.34 -21.65
C GLU A 3 17.76 -2.32 -20.74
N THR A 4 18.45 -2.83 -19.73
CA THR A 4 17.86 -3.67 -18.71
C THR A 4 16.97 -2.77 -17.85
N LYS A 5 15.65 -2.95 -17.92
CA LYS A 5 14.72 -2.17 -17.11
C LYS A 5 15.00 -2.45 -15.63
N VAL A 6 15.35 -1.42 -14.87
CA VAL A 6 15.49 -1.50 -13.41
C VAL A 6 14.12 -1.21 -12.80
N TRP A 7 13.55 -2.20 -12.13
CA TRP A 7 12.27 -2.12 -11.41
C TRP A 7 12.53 -2.02 -9.91
N VAL A 8 11.55 -1.52 -9.15
CA VAL A 8 11.59 -1.44 -7.69
C VAL A 8 10.86 -2.65 -7.09
N ASP A 9 11.29 -3.85 -7.50
CA ASP A 9 10.62 -5.12 -7.24
C ASP A 9 11.42 -6.05 -6.29
N THR A 10 12.44 -5.50 -5.63
CA THR A 10 13.28 -6.19 -4.64
C THR A 10 13.57 -5.27 -3.44
N PRO A 11 13.77 -5.82 -2.22
CA PRO A 11 13.76 -7.25 -1.88
C PRO A 11 12.37 -7.89 -1.82
N PHE A 12 11.30 -7.11 -1.63
CA PHE A 12 9.93 -7.62 -1.57
C PHE A 12 9.32 -7.71 -2.97
N LYS A 13 9.00 -8.91 -3.41
CA LYS A 13 8.45 -9.14 -4.75
C LYS A 13 7.10 -8.45 -4.91
N LEU A 14 6.89 -7.79 -6.04
CA LEU A 14 5.57 -7.26 -6.40
C LEU A 14 4.55 -8.39 -6.59
N ILE A 15 3.29 -8.09 -6.32
CA ILE A 15 2.16 -8.97 -6.52
C ILE A 15 1.81 -9.02 -8.01
N SER A 16 1.60 -10.21 -8.54
CA SER A 16 1.21 -10.39 -9.93
C SER A 16 -0.17 -9.79 -10.19
N SER A 17 -0.30 -9.01 -11.27
CA SER A 17 -1.61 -8.52 -11.77
C SER A 17 -2.66 -9.63 -11.92
N SER A 18 -2.26 -10.88 -12.18
CA SER A 18 -3.18 -12.02 -12.27
C SER A 18 -3.90 -12.34 -10.95
N LYS A 19 -3.36 -11.89 -9.81
CA LYS A 19 -3.99 -12.07 -8.49
C LYS A 19 -5.34 -11.36 -8.39
N SER A 20 -5.55 -10.29 -9.17
CA SER A 20 -6.83 -9.58 -9.28
C SER A 20 -7.95 -10.38 -9.96
N GLY A 21 -7.66 -11.57 -10.53
CA GLY A 21 -8.59 -12.35 -11.33
C GLY A 21 -8.99 -11.71 -12.67
N ALA A 22 -8.53 -10.49 -12.97
CA ALA A 22 -8.82 -9.80 -14.22
C ALA A 22 -7.96 -10.32 -15.38
N GLU A 23 -8.56 -10.41 -16.56
CA GLU A 23 -7.84 -10.73 -17.78
C GLU A 23 -7.16 -9.49 -18.36
N LEU A 24 -5.87 -9.62 -18.71
CA LEU A 24 -5.10 -8.53 -19.29
C LEU A 24 -5.74 -8.03 -20.61
N GLY A 25 -5.91 -6.71 -20.71
CA GLY A 25 -6.49 -6.07 -21.90
C GLY A 25 -8.02 -6.14 -21.98
N LYS A 26 -8.69 -6.69 -20.95
CA LYS A 26 -10.15 -6.63 -20.80
C LYS A 26 -10.53 -5.72 -19.63
N GLU A 27 -11.71 -5.11 -19.72
CA GLU A 27 -12.25 -4.32 -18.63
C GLU A 27 -12.67 -5.25 -17.47
N PRO A 28 -12.15 -5.05 -16.24
CA PRO A 28 -12.54 -5.84 -15.07
C PRO A 28 -13.99 -5.57 -14.68
N LYS A 29 -14.67 -6.58 -14.12
CA LYS A 29 -16.09 -6.51 -13.73
C LYS A 29 -16.32 -6.95 -12.28
N GLY A 30 -17.30 -6.35 -11.61
CA GLY A 30 -17.65 -6.66 -10.22
C GLY A 30 -16.43 -6.69 -9.30
N ALA A 31 -16.28 -7.78 -8.55
CA ALA A 31 -15.18 -8.04 -7.62
C ALA A 31 -13.77 -7.92 -8.23
N GLN A 32 -13.59 -8.17 -9.54
CA GLN A 32 -12.28 -8.02 -10.19
C GLN A 32 -11.81 -6.56 -10.21
N LYS A 33 -12.73 -5.58 -10.19
CA LYS A 33 -12.36 -4.15 -10.09
C LYS A 33 -11.67 -3.88 -8.76
N LEU A 34 -12.26 -4.36 -7.67
CA LEU A 34 -11.70 -4.25 -6.33
C LEU A 34 -10.36 -5.01 -6.23
N GLY A 35 -10.28 -6.23 -6.76
CA GLY A 35 -9.02 -6.98 -6.81
C GLY A 35 -7.91 -6.24 -7.59
N CYS A 36 -8.25 -5.57 -8.69
CA CYS A 36 -7.31 -4.74 -9.45
C CYS A 36 -6.84 -3.53 -8.63
N GLU A 37 -7.75 -2.81 -7.97
CA GLU A 37 -7.43 -1.64 -7.16
C GLU A 37 -6.52 -2.00 -5.97
N MET A 38 -6.83 -3.08 -5.24
CA MET A 38 -5.99 -3.59 -4.16
C MET A 38 -4.59 -3.96 -4.67
N THR A 39 -4.50 -4.71 -5.77
CA THR A 39 -3.21 -5.08 -6.37
C THR A 39 -2.36 -3.84 -6.73
N ILE A 40 -2.98 -2.76 -7.24
CA ILE A 40 -2.27 -1.51 -7.56
C ILE A 40 -1.74 -0.86 -6.29
N VAL A 41 -2.58 -0.70 -5.27
CA VAL A 41 -2.22 -0.01 -4.02
C VAL A 41 -1.14 -0.79 -3.28
N HIS A 42 -1.28 -2.11 -3.18
CA HIS A 42 -0.33 -2.96 -2.49
C HIS A 42 1.02 -2.95 -3.19
N ASN A 43 1.04 -2.96 -4.53
CA ASN A 43 2.30 -2.80 -5.27
C ASN A 43 2.92 -1.41 -5.10
N ASN A 44 2.13 -0.35 -4.90
CA ASN A 44 2.69 0.96 -4.53
C ASN A 44 3.31 0.95 -3.13
N ILE A 45 2.69 0.27 -2.17
CA ILE A 45 3.23 0.07 -0.83
C ILE A 45 4.55 -0.71 -0.91
N LEU A 46 4.59 -1.82 -1.64
CA LEU A 46 5.80 -2.63 -1.83
C LEU A 46 6.91 -1.88 -2.55
N CYS A 47 6.59 -1.10 -3.60
CA CYS A 47 7.56 -0.22 -4.25
C CYS A 47 8.14 0.81 -3.28
N GLY A 48 7.32 1.37 -2.38
CA GLY A 48 7.79 2.29 -1.35
C GLY A 48 8.72 1.62 -0.34
N LEU A 49 8.40 0.39 0.08
CA LEU A 49 9.23 -0.39 1.00
C LEU A 49 10.56 -0.84 0.37
N ASN A 50 10.55 -1.14 -0.93
CA ASN A 50 11.72 -1.46 -1.73
C ASN A 50 12.55 -0.23 -2.14
N ALA A 51 12.05 0.99 -1.90
CA ALA A 51 12.73 2.18 -2.36
C ALA A 51 14.08 2.35 -1.64
N GLY A 52 15.14 2.46 -2.43
CA GLY A 52 16.48 2.73 -1.89
C GLY A 52 16.59 4.12 -1.25
N SER A 53 17.60 4.30 -0.41
CA SER A 53 17.89 5.60 0.20
C SER A 53 18.28 6.64 -0.88
N PRO A 54 17.61 7.81 -0.95
CA PRO A 54 18.15 8.97 -1.65
C PRO A 54 19.48 9.41 -1.03
N LYS A 55 20.20 10.28 -1.74
CA LYS A 55 21.52 10.78 -1.32
C LYS A 55 21.43 11.65 -0.06
N ASP A 56 20.30 12.31 0.16
CA ASP A 56 20.06 13.17 1.32
C ASP A 56 19.30 12.43 2.41
N LYS A 57 19.82 12.48 3.64
CA LYS A 57 19.26 11.76 4.79
C LYS A 57 17.89 12.31 5.22
N LEU A 58 17.69 13.61 5.14
CA LEU A 58 16.44 14.25 5.55
C LEU A 58 15.35 14.01 4.50
N GLU A 59 15.69 14.05 3.21
CA GLU A 59 14.78 13.63 2.13
C GLU A 59 14.34 12.18 2.33
N PHE A 60 15.28 11.27 2.66
CA PHE A 60 14.95 9.89 2.94
C PHE A 60 14.01 9.75 4.14
N ALA A 61 14.32 10.40 5.26
CA ALA A 61 13.52 10.31 6.47
C ALA A 61 12.08 10.79 6.25
N ASN A 62 11.90 11.89 5.49
CA ASN A 62 10.58 12.39 5.14
C ASN A 62 9.83 11.43 4.21
N PHE A 63 10.51 10.85 3.22
CA PHE A 63 9.93 9.83 2.34
C PHE A 63 9.47 8.60 3.13
N ALA A 64 10.36 8.04 3.96
CA ALA A 64 10.11 6.84 4.74
C ALA A 64 8.94 7.02 5.70
N TYR A 65 8.89 8.17 6.39
CA TYR A 65 7.76 8.52 7.25
C TYR A 65 6.46 8.71 6.46
N ALA A 66 6.51 9.38 5.30
CA ALA A 66 5.32 9.56 4.46
C ALA A 66 4.77 8.22 3.95
N TRP A 67 5.65 7.29 3.56
CA TRP A 67 5.26 5.92 3.21
C TRP A 67 4.60 5.21 4.38
N ALA A 68 5.16 5.32 5.60
CA ALA A 68 4.54 4.72 6.78
C ALA A 68 3.14 5.29 7.04
N MET A 69 2.96 6.60 6.89
CA MET A 69 1.63 7.21 7.04
C MET A 69 0.62 6.71 5.99
N VAL A 70 1.06 6.44 4.74
CA VAL A 70 0.20 5.84 3.72
C VAL A 70 -0.23 4.44 4.12
N LEU A 71 0.71 3.61 4.59
CA LEU A 71 0.40 2.24 5.02
C LEU A 71 -0.56 2.24 6.22
N LYS A 72 -0.32 3.10 7.19
CA LYS A 72 -1.18 3.26 8.37
C LYS A 72 -2.60 3.64 7.96
N GLU A 73 -2.75 4.66 7.12
CA GLU A 73 -4.07 5.14 6.71
C GLU A 73 -4.84 4.09 5.90
N HIS A 74 -4.17 3.39 5.00
CA HIS A 74 -4.75 2.30 4.21
C HIS A 74 -5.42 1.26 5.12
N HIS A 75 -4.67 0.69 6.07
CA HIS A 75 -5.19 -0.32 6.99
C HIS A 75 -6.24 0.24 7.97
N CYS A 76 -6.10 1.51 8.41
CA CYS A 76 -7.14 2.15 9.24
C CYS A 76 -8.48 2.27 8.49
N VAL A 77 -8.45 2.72 7.23
CA VAL A 77 -9.65 2.83 6.40
C VAL A 77 -10.27 1.45 6.17
N GLU A 78 -9.44 0.43 5.98
CA GLU A 78 -9.89 -0.95 5.86
C GLU A 78 -10.67 -1.42 7.08
N GLU A 79 -10.06 -1.38 8.26
CA GLU A 79 -10.69 -1.87 9.49
C GLU A 79 -11.91 -1.04 9.92
N GLU A 80 -11.86 0.28 9.76
CA GLU A 80 -12.94 1.16 10.22
C GLU A 80 -14.14 1.18 9.26
N ARG A 81 -13.92 1.00 7.95
CA ARG A 81 -14.92 1.29 6.92
C ARG A 81 -15.12 0.16 5.94
N VAL A 82 -14.05 -0.34 5.32
CA VAL A 82 -14.15 -1.30 4.20
C VAL A 82 -14.55 -2.67 4.71
N PHE A 83 -13.85 -3.19 5.71
CA PHE A 83 -14.08 -4.53 6.25
C PHE A 83 -15.46 -4.67 6.89
N PRO A 84 -15.94 -3.71 7.71
CA PRO A 84 -17.32 -3.75 8.21
C PRO A 84 -18.37 -3.71 7.10
N LEU A 85 -18.13 -2.91 6.05
CA LEU A 85 -19.04 -2.85 4.91
C LEU A 85 -19.08 -4.19 4.16
N ILE A 86 -17.93 -4.79 3.86
CA ILE A 86 -17.86 -6.11 3.22
C ILE A 86 -18.60 -7.15 4.05
N ASN A 87 -18.34 -7.21 5.37
CA ASN A 87 -19.03 -8.09 6.31
C ASN A 87 -20.56 -7.90 6.28
N SER A 88 -21.05 -6.67 6.06
CA SER A 88 -22.48 -6.36 5.99
C SER A 88 -23.14 -6.75 4.67
N LEU A 89 -22.43 -6.66 3.54
CA LEU A 89 -22.95 -6.99 2.21
C LEU A 89 -22.91 -8.50 1.92
N ALA A 90 -21.93 -9.18 2.52
CA ALA A 90 -21.62 -10.59 2.32
C ALA A 90 -22.02 -11.46 3.54
N VAL A 91 -21.03 -11.99 4.28
CA VAL A 91 -21.21 -12.84 5.46
C VAL A 91 -20.50 -12.19 6.64
N PRO A 92 -21.12 -12.11 7.83
CA PRO A 92 -20.46 -11.62 9.03
C PRO A 92 -19.16 -12.38 9.33
N GLY A 93 -18.09 -11.65 9.64
CA GLY A 93 -16.78 -12.22 10.01
C GLY A 93 -15.94 -12.67 8.81
N LEU A 94 -16.32 -12.34 7.58
CA LEU A 94 -15.52 -12.65 6.38
C LEU A 94 -14.12 -12.03 6.44
N MET A 95 -14.01 -10.81 6.99
CA MET A 95 -12.75 -10.06 7.08
C MET A 95 -11.98 -10.27 8.39
N ASP A 96 -12.42 -11.16 9.28
CA ASP A 96 -11.77 -11.36 10.59
C ASP A 96 -10.33 -11.90 10.43
N GLY A 97 -10.07 -12.62 9.34
CA GLY A 97 -8.73 -13.08 8.97
C GLY A 97 -7.81 -11.92 8.61
N ASP A 98 -8.27 -11.01 7.75
CA ASP A 98 -7.50 -9.84 7.31
C ASP A 98 -7.18 -8.90 8.51
N VAL A 99 -8.14 -8.71 9.42
CA VAL A 99 -7.91 -7.98 10.68
C VAL A 99 -6.87 -8.67 11.56
N ALA A 100 -6.88 -10.01 11.64
CA ALA A 100 -5.88 -10.74 12.40
C ALA A 100 -4.47 -10.60 11.79
N GLU A 101 -4.36 -10.66 10.46
CA GLU A 101 -3.11 -10.45 9.74
C GLU A 101 -2.54 -9.03 9.95
N HIS A 102 -3.40 -7.99 10.02
CA HIS A 102 -2.96 -6.63 10.40
C HIS A 102 -2.22 -6.60 11.74
N GLN A 103 -2.71 -7.34 12.73
CA GLN A 103 -2.10 -7.40 14.06
C GLN A 103 -0.72 -8.09 14.03
N GLU A 104 -0.48 -9.01 13.10
CA GLU A 104 0.78 -9.77 13.05
C GLU A 104 1.99 -8.90 12.68
N PHE A 105 1.80 -7.86 11.85
CA PHE A 105 2.89 -6.94 11.48
C PHE A 105 2.85 -5.61 12.25
N HIS A 106 1.79 -5.35 13.03
CA HIS A 106 1.55 -4.05 13.66
C HIS A 106 2.70 -3.58 14.54
N ASP A 107 3.16 -4.42 15.47
CA ASP A 107 4.23 -4.07 16.42
C ASP A 107 5.53 -3.66 15.71
N GLY A 108 5.94 -4.42 14.70
CA GLY A 108 7.16 -4.11 13.93
C GLY A 108 6.99 -2.86 13.07
N PHE A 109 5.78 -2.62 12.56
CA PHE A 109 5.44 -1.41 11.82
C PHE A 109 5.40 -0.16 12.71
N GLU A 110 4.91 -0.24 13.96
CA GLU A 110 4.96 0.88 14.91
C GLU A 110 6.41 1.30 15.21
N VAL A 111 7.32 0.34 15.35
CA VAL A 111 8.76 0.63 15.52
C VAL A 111 9.32 1.38 14.31
N TYR A 112 8.90 1.03 13.08
CA TYR A 112 9.29 1.76 11.87
C TYR A 112 8.77 3.19 11.87
N LEU A 113 7.49 3.38 12.21
CA LEU A 113 6.85 4.70 12.25
C LEU A 113 7.54 5.61 13.28
N GLU A 114 7.81 5.10 14.48
CA GLU A 114 8.53 5.87 15.51
C GLU A 114 9.95 6.24 15.09
N TYR A 115 10.69 5.28 14.52
CA TYR A 115 12.07 5.53 14.11
C TYR A 115 12.14 6.58 12.99
N THR A 116 11.29 6.46 11.97
CA THR A 116 11.26 7.43 10.86
C THR A 116 10.78 8.83 11.30
N ASP A 117 9.90 8.93 12.30
CA ASP A 117 9.53 10.22 12.90
C ASP A 117 10.71 10.86 13.67
N LYS A 118 11.48 10.06 14.42
CA LYS A 118 12.71 10.53 15.10
C LYS A 118 13.76 11.01 14.08
N LEU A 119 13.94 10.28 12.99
CA LEU A 119 14.86 10.65 11.90
C LEU A 119 14.48 12.00 11.28
N ARG A 120 13.22 12.19 10.89
CA ARG A 120 12.79 13.45 10.26
C ARG A 120 12.80 14.63 11.24
N GLY A 121 12.63 14.36 12.53
CA GLY A 121 12.72 15.34 13.61
C GLY A 121 14.16 15.71 14.01
N GLY A 122 15.17 15.03 13.45
CA GLY A 122 16.57 15.23 13.83
C GLY A 122 16.90 14.74 15.25
N ASN A 123 16.04 13.90 15.83
CA ASN A 123 16.23 13.32 17.16
C ASN A 123 17.05 12.02 17.13
N GLU A 124 17.30 11.48 15.94
CA GLU A 124 18.09 10.28 15.72
C GLU A 124 18.80 10.36 14.36
N GLU A 125 20.01 9.80 14.25
CA GLU A 125 20.74 9.71 12.99
C GLU A 125 20.37 8.44 12.24
N LEU A 126 20.32 8.53 10.90
CA LEU A 126 20.04 7.37 10.06
C LEU A 126 21.13 6.31 10.21
N ASP A 127 20.76 5.21 10.84
CA ASP A 127 21.45 3.91 10.83
C ASP A 127 20.70 2.97 9.86
N GLY A 128 21.40 2.57 8.79
CA GLY A 128 20.85 1.72 7.74
C GLY A 128 20.68 0.26 8.17
N ASP A 129 21.57 -0.26 9.01
CA ASP A 129 21.48 -1.64 9.52
C ASP A 129 20.31 -1.75 10.49
N LYS A 130 20.14 -0.74 11.35
CA LYS A 130 18.97 -0.63 12.23
C LYS A 130 17.67 -0.55 11.42
N LEU A 131 17.61 0.31 10.40
CA LEU A 131 16.41 0.43 9.57
C LEU A 131 16.07 -0.89 8.89
N THR A 132 17.08 -1.57 8.34
CA THR A 132 16.91 -2.87 7.68
C THR A 132 16.38 -3.90 8.67
N SER A 133 16.94 -3.97 9.88
CA SER A 133 16.45 -4.88 10.93
C SER A 133 15.01 -4.58 11.35
N ILE A 134 14.59 -3.31 11.33
CA ILE A 134 13.19 -2.93 11.61
C ILE A 134 12.31 -3.41 10.45
N ILE A 135 12.69 -3.14 9.20
CA ILE A 135 11.95 -3.60 8.02
C ILE A 135 11.83 -5.13 8.00
N ASP A 136 12.91 -5.86 8.29
CA ASP A 136 12.92 -7.33 8.32
C ASP A 136 11.98 -7.91 9.40
N SER A 137 11.65 -7.14 10.44
CA SER A 137 10.76 -7.58 11.51
C SER A 137 9.28 -7.65 11.12
N PHE A 138 8.85 -6.89 10.11
CA PHE A 138 7.44 -6.81 9.70
C PHE A 138 7.22 -6.97 8.19
N GLY A 139 8.21 -6.60 7.37
CA GLY A 139 8.10 -6.56 5.91
C GLY A 139 7.70 -7.88 5.25
N PRO A 140 8.26 -9.04 5.65
CA PRO A 140 7.82 -10.33 5.10
C PRO A 140 6.35 -10.63 5.40
N VAL A 141 5.91 -10.41 6.64
CA VAL A 141 4.52 -10.63 7.08
C VAL A 141 3.57 -9.67 6.38
N LEU A 142 3.93 -8.38 6.31
CA LEU A 142 3.18 -7.38 5.55
C LEU A 142 3.03 -7.80 4.09
N ARG A 143 4.11 -8.28 3.45
CA ARG A 143 4.05 -8.71 2.06
C ARG A 143 3.13 -9.93 1.87
N GLU A 144 3.12 -10.87 2.79
CA GLU A 144 2.20 -12.01 2.73
C GLU A 144 0.74 -11.54 2.85
N HIS A 145 0.45 -10.71 3.86
CA HIS A 145 -0.86 -10.10 4.07
C HIS A 145 -1.38 -9.36 2.82
N LEU A 146 -0.57 -8.44 2.26
CA LEU A 146 -0.96 -7.69 1.05
C LEU A 146 -1.30 -8.59 -0.14
N GLU A 147 -0.73 -9.81 -0.24
CA GLU A 147 -1.11 -10.75 -1.29
C GLU A 147 -2.36 -11.55 -0.93
N HIS A 148 -2.48 -12.01 0.32
CA HIS A 148 -3.61 -12.79 0.81
C HIS A 148 -4.91 -12.01 0.78
N GLU A 149 -4.90 -10.76 1.22
CA GLU A 149 -6.10 -9.92 1.32
C GLU A 149 -6.84 -9.79 -0.02
N ILE A 150 -6.13 -9.86 -1.15
CA ILE A 150 -6.73 -9.79 -2.50
C ILE A 150 -7.66 -10.98 -2.80
N ASP A 151 -7.47 -12.13 -2.14
CA ASP A 151 -8.37 -13.28 -2.29
C ASP A 151 -9.78 -12.99 -1.73
N THR A 152 -9.89 -12.12 -0.72
CA THR A 152 -11.16 -11.82 -0.06
C THR A 152 -12.12 -11.03 -0.97
N PRO A 153 -11.71 -9.94 -1.65
CA PRO A 153 -12.46 -9.33 -2.74
C PRO A 153 -12.94 -10.32 -3.79
N LEU A 154 -12.10 -11.27 -4.23
CA LEU A 154 -12.48 -12.25 -5.25
C LEU A 154 -13.57 -13.22 -4.75
N ALA A 155 -13.55 -13.56 -3.47
CA ALA A 155 -14.60 -14.36 -2.86
C ALA A 155 -15.98 -13.64 -2.83
N LEU A 156 -16.01 -12.33 -3.12
CA LEU A 156 -17.24 -11.55 -3.26
C LEU A 156 -17.89 -11.65 -4.64
N GLU A 157 -17.31 -12.36 -5.62
CA GLU A 157 -17.91 -12.52 -6.97
C GLU A 157 -19.34 -13.08 -6.92
N LYS A 158 -19.63 -13.95 -5.95
CA LYS A 158 -20.98 -14.47 -5.65
C LYS A 158 -21.99 -13.41 -5.17
N TYR A 159 -21.53 -12.20 -4.87
CA TYR A 159 -22.32 -11.03 -4.46
C TYR A 159 -22.11 -9.85 -5.43
N SER A 160 -21.73 -10.14 -6.68
CA SER A 160 -21.38 -9.14 -7.70
C SER A 160 -22.45 -8.06 -7.92
N ASP A 161 -23.73 -8.43 -7.79
CA ASP A 161 -24.89 -7.54 -7.85
C ASP A 161 -24.93 -6.47 -6.75
N LYS A 162 -24.22 -6.70 -5.64
CA LYS A 162 -24.09 -5.76 -4.51
C LYS A 162 -22.75 -4.99 -4.51
N THR A 163 -21.79 -5.39 -5.35
CA THR A 163 -20.43 -4.81 -5.37
C THR A 163 -20.15 -3.91 -6.57
N ASP A 164 -21.04 -3.86 -7.57
CA ASP A 164 -20.89 -3.03 -8.77
C ASP A 164 -20.85 -1.51 -8.48
N GLU A 165 -21.35 -1.08 -7.31
CA GLU A 165 -21.34 0.32 -6.87
C GLU A 165 -20.12 0.70 -6.02
N PHE A 166 -19.08 -0.14 -5.93
CA PHE A 166 -17.94 0.08 -5.06
C PHE A 166 -16.70 0.54 -5.84
N PRO A 167 -16.56 1.83 -6.20
CA PRO A 167 -15.29 2.37 -6.66
C PRO A 167 -14.39 2.56 -5.44
N MET A 168 -13.44 1.64 -5.24
CA MET A 168 -12.39 1.76 -4.24
C MET A 168 -11.15 2.39 -4.86
N THR A 169 -11.34 3.55 -5.49
CA THR A 169 -10.25 4.51 -5.53
C THR A 169 -10.09 4.98 -4.09
N ILE A 170 -9.23 4.30 -3.33
CA ILE A 170 -8.92 4.58 -1.92
C ILE A 170 -9.05 6.08 -1.66
N ILE A 171 -10.07 6.37 -0.88
CA ILE A 171 -10.72 7.65 -0.61
C ILE A 171 -9.76 8.85 -0.80
N LEU A 172 -9.80 9.48 -1.97
CA LEU A 172 -9.30 10.84 -2.19
C LEU A 172 -10.18 11.82 -1.40
N HIS A 173 -9.97 11.94 -0.09
CA HIS A 173 -10.86 12.72 0.79
C HIS A 173 -10.43 14.19 0.96
N ASP A 174 -11.45 15.04 1.01
CA ASP A 174 -11.42 16.45 1.35
C ASP A 174 -10.91 16.68 2.78
N LYS A 175 -9.88 17.52 2.91
CA LYS A 175 -9.21 17.90 4.18
C LYS A 175 -10.05 18.78 5.11
N THR A 176 -11.25 19.19 4.66
CA THR A 176 -12.10 20.15 5.37
C THR A 176 -13.30 19.53 6.10
N PHE A 177 -13.52 18.22 5.94
CA PHE A 177 -14.58 17.50 6.64
C PHE A 177 -14.22 17.25 8.12
N ASP A 178 -15.18 17.47 9.02
CA ASP A 178 -15.13 17.23 10.47
C ASP A 178 -13.88 17.74 11.23
N GLY A 179 -13.54 19.02 11.03
CA GLY A 179 -12.55 19.70 11.88
C GLY A 179 -11.09 19.32 11.64
N GLY A 180 -10.77 18.62 10.55
CA GLY A 180 -9.38 18.36 10.15
C GLY A 180 -8.74 17.17 10.87
N MET A 181 -9.52 16.15 11.22
CA MET A 181 -9.05 14.86 11.77
C MET A 181 -7.87 14.27 10.95
N TRP A 182 -7.85 14.53 9.64
CA TRP A 182 -6.83 14.05 8.68
C TRP A 182 -5.84 15.15 8.22
N GLN A 183 -5.68 16.23 8.99
CA GLN A 183 -4.88 17.42 8.62
C GLN A 183 -3.39 17.15 8.30
N HIS A 184 -2.82 16.08 8.87
CA HIS A 184 -1.42 15.70 8.68
C HIS A 184 -1.18 14.73 7.53
N PHE A 185 -2.24 14.34 6.80
CA PHE A 185 -2.12 13.50 5.62
C PHE A 185 -1.57 14.31 4.43
N PRO A 186 -0.46 13.89 3.78
CA PRO A 186 0.11 14.65 2.68
C PRO A 186 -0.88 14.70 1.51
N PRO A 187 -1.03 15.85 0.81
CA PRO A 187 -1.75 15.84 -0.45
C PRO A 187 -1.01 14.91 -1.39
N ILE A 188 -1.70 13.92 -1.99
CA ILE A 188 -1.14 13.13 -3.09
C ILE A 188 -1.10 14.04 -4.31
N LEU A 189 -0.15 14.97 -4.32
CA LEU A 189 0.28 15.65 -5.53
C LEU A 189 1.35 14.76 -6.14
N TRP A 190 1.03 14.17 -7.29
CA TRP A 190 1.97 13.50 -8.19
C TRP A 190 3.05 14.49 -8.69
N ARG A 191 3.99 14.83 -7.80
CA ARG A 191 5.24 15.48 -8.15
C ARG A 191 6.24 14.40 -8.52
N LYS A 192 6.38 14.13 -9.81
CA LYS A 192 7.31 13.14 -10.39
C LYS A 192 8.76 13.32 -9.94
N ASP A 193 9.10 14.49 -9.41
CA ASP A 193 10.43 14.88 -8.95
C ASP A 193 10.72 14.56 -7.48
N TRP A 194 9.72 14.20 -6.66
CA TRP A 194 9.91 13.82 -5.26
C TRP A 194 10.02 12.31 -5.04
N TRP A 195 9.44 11.52 -5.94
CA TRP A 195 9.32 10.09 -5.78
C TRP A 195 10.34 9.38 -6.65
N ARG A 196 11.21 8.57 -6.02
CA ARG A 196 12.22 7.78 -6.74
C ARG A 196 11.73 6.41 -7.23
N PHE A 197 10.41 6.22 -7.35
CA PHE A 197 9.82 5.03 -7.96
C PHE A 197 8.68 5.40 -8.93
N SER A 198 8.35 4.50 -9.85
CA SER A 198 7.12 4.60 -10.65
C SER A 198 6.13 3.55 -10.16
N GLY A 199 4.95 4.00 -9.72
CA GLY A 199 3.86 3.10 -9.33
C GLY A 199 3.38 2.22 -10.48
N CYS A 200 2.60 1.19 -10.17
CA CYS A 200 1.91 0.41 -11.19
C CYS A 200 0.89 1.28 -11.95
N ASP A 201 0.64 0.98 -13.23
CA ASP A 201 -0.46 1.60 -13.97
C ASP A 201 -1.83 1.05 -13.53
N PHE A 202 -2.91 1.58 -14.11
CA PHE A 202 -4.29 1.15 -13.81
C PHE A 202 -4.58 -0.33 -14.14
N THR A 203 -3.62 -1.05 -14.73
CA THR A 203 -3.69 -2.49 -14.99
C THR A 203 -2.75 -3.31 -14.09
N SER A 204 -2.27 -2.71 -12.99
CA SER A 204 -1.30 -3.30 -12.07
C SER A 204 0.06 -3.64 -12.71
N GLN A 205 0.39 -3.06 -13.87
CA GLN A 205 1.68 -3.31 -14.50
C GLN A 205 2.75 -2.38 -13.93
N PRO A 206 3.92 -2.90 -13.50
CA PRO A 206 5.04 -2.07 -13.06
C PRO A 206 5.44 -1.07 -14.14
N GLN A 207 5.78 0.15 -13.74
CA GLN A 207 6.24 1.21 -14.65
C GLN A 207 7.74 1.45 -14.50
N LYS A 208 8.40 1.80 -15.63
CA LYS A 208 9.86 2.06 -15.62
C LYS A 208 10.15 3.23 -14.68
N LEU A 209 11.27 3.19 -13.96
CA LEU A 209 11.75 4.35 -13.21
C LEU A 209 11.90 5.56 -14.16
N PRO A 210 11.41 6.76 -13.80
CA PRO A 210 11.49 7.96 -14.63
C PRO A 210 12.92 8.48 -14.83
N PHE A 211 13.90 7.95 -14.09
CA PHE A 211 15.29 8.39 -14.01
C PHE A 211 16.30 7.22 -14.10
N ALA A 212 15.88 6.08 -14.68
CA ALA A 212 16.81 5.02 -15.11
C ALA A 212 17.55 5.39 -16.39
#